data_AF-A0A256XTP1-F1
#
_entry.id   AF-A0A256XTP1-F1
#
_cell.length_a   1.000
_cell.length_b   1.000
_cell.length_c   1.000
_cell.angle_alpha   90.00
_cell.angle_beta   90.00
_cell.angle_gamma   90.00
#
_symmetry.space_group_name_H-M   'P 1'
#
loop_
_entity.id
_entity.type
_entity.pdbx_description
1 polymer ?
#
loop_
_entity_poly.entity_id
_entity_poly.type
_entity_poly.pdbx_seq_one_letter_code
_entity_poly.pdbx_strand_id
1 'polypeptide(L)'
;MKRIREYLVVKNPKLNKEVKDDDLLLDILTGNKQNKQVLREYKEHLLITRMDDRDETLFKGLVLLADSTRKGINRVKEVLTDEVNALMPETSKVATPLLAAKLLMLAGSFKKLATSTSSFIQLLGAEKALFRHLRSGAKPPKYGVLYQHPDVVKASIKEKGKIARKLASRISIALRKDYFRRDALP
;
A
#
# COMPACT_ATOMS: atom_id res chain seq x y z
N MET A 1 -7.33 9.52 9.78
CA MET A 1 -6.66 8.97 10.98
C MET A 1 -5.94 10.00 11.84
N LYS A 2 -4.96 10.78 11.33
CA LYS A 2 -4.19 11.72 12.17
C LYS A 2 -5.03 12.61 13.10
N ARG A 3 -6.05 13.30 12.57
CA ARG A 3 -6.95 14.16 13.38
C ARG A 3 -7.78 13.38 14.40
N ILE A 4 -8.23 12.18 14.07
CA ILE A 4 -8.95 11.29 14.99
C ILE A 4 -8.03 10.91 16.17
N ARG A 5 -6.77 10.58 15.90
CA ARG A 5 -5.79 10.28 16.94
C ARG A 5 -5.47 11.48 17.83
N GLU A 6 -5.23 12.66 17.25
CA GLU A 6 -5.00 13.89 18.01
C GLU A 6 -6.18 14.21 18.94
N TYR A 7 -7.40 14.04 18.44
CA TYR A 7 -8.60 14.21 19.24
C TYR A 7 -8.68 13.19 20.40
N LEU A 8 -8.37 11.92 20.13
CA LEU A 8 -8.36 10.88 21.17
C LEU A 8 -7.23 11.08 22.19
N VAL A 9 -6.08 11.65 21.83
CA VAL A 9 -5.05 11.99 22.82
C VAL A 9 -5.61 12.92 23.90
N VAL A 10 -6.46 13.87 23.50
CA VAL A 10 -7.07 14.84 24.43
C VAL A 10 -8.26 14.23 25.17
N LYS A 11 -9.14 13.53 24.46
CA LYS A 11 -10.44 13.08 25.00
C LYS A 11 -10.44 11.68 25.59
N ASN A 12 -9.54 10.82 25.13
CA ASN A 12 -9.42 9.43 25.58
C ASN A 12 -7.98 8.90 25.42
N PRO A 13 -7.03 9.41 26.22
CA PRO A 13 -5.61 9.10 26.07
C PRO A 13 -5.31 7.61 26.28
N LYS A 14 -6.12 6.90 27.10
CA LYS A 14 -5.97 5.46 27.35
C LYS A 14 -6.21 4.66 26.06
N LEU A 15 -7.35 4.88 25.40
CA LEU A 15 -7.69 4.19 24.15
C LEU A 15 -6.63 4.41 23.07
N ASN A 16 -6.15 5.65 22.89
CA ASN A 16 -5.12 5.93 21.89
C ASN A 16 -3.76 5.27 22.21
N LYS A 17 -3.42 5.10 23.49
CA LYS A 17 -2.16 4.47 23.90
C LYS A 17 -2.19 2.95 23.69
N GLU A 18 -3.33 2.33 23.97
CA GLU A 18 -3.49 0.88 23.88
C GLU A 18 -3.71 0.42 22.42
N VAL A 19 -4.52 1.14 21.65
CA VAL A 19 -4.85 0.77 20.27
C VAL A 19 -3.95 1.52 19.28
N LYS A 20 -2.82 0.90 18.97
CA LYS A 20 -1.85 1.43 17.99
C LYS A 20 -2.25 1.18 16.53
N ASP A 21 -3.05 0.15 16.28
CA ASP A 21 -3.52 -0.17 14.94
C ASP A 21 -4.69 0.75 14.55
N ASP A 22 -4.58 1.42 13.40
CA ASP A 22 -5.59 2.38 12.91
C ASP A 22 -6.89 1.69 12.49
N ASP A 23 -6.81 0.48 11.94
CA ASP A 23 -7.96 -0.25 11.46
C ASP A 23 -8.78 -0.79 12.64
N LEU A 24 -8.11 -1.39 13.62
CA LEU A 24 -8.74 -1.81 14.87
C LEU A 24 -9.37 -0.64 15.62
N LEU A 25 -8.70 0.52 15.64
CA LEU A 25 -9.24 1.73 16.26
C LEU A 25 -10.54 2.18 15.58
N LEU A 26 -10.60 2.19 14.25
CA LEU A 26 -11.82 2.52 13.53
C LEU A 26 -12.95 1.53 13.81
N ASP A 27 -12.64 0.23 13.91
CA ASP A 27 -13.64 -0.79 14.25
C ASP A 27 -14.21 -0.60 15.66
N ILE A 28 -13.37 -0.21 16.62
CA ILE A 28 -13.82 0.13 17.98
C ILE A 28 -14.72 1.37 17.97
N LEU A 29 -14.29 2.45 17.32
CA LEU A 29 -15.02 3.74 17.31
C LEU A 29 -16.34 3.67 16.53
N THR A 30 -16.43 2.81 15.52
CA THR A 30 -17.68 2.58 14.75
C THR A 30 -18.60 1.55 15.39
N GLY A 31 -18.15 0.85 16.43
CA GLY A 31 -18.91 -0.23 17.07
C GLY A 31 -19.07 -1.48 16.19
N ASN A 32 -18.15 -1.70 15.26
CA ASN A 32 -18.23 -2.80 14.30
C ASN A 32 -18.07 -4.16 15.01
N LYS A 33 -19.13 -4.98 14.99
CA LYS A 33 -19.35 -6.14 15.87
C LYS A 33 -18.43 -7.35 15.61
N GLN A 34 -17.48 -7.30 14.68
CA GLN A 34 -16.61 -8.45 14.38
C GLN A 34 -15.66 -8.77 15.54
N ASN A 35 -15.28 -7.78 16.36
CA ASN A 35 -14.44 -7.97 17.55
C ASN A 35 -15.22 -7.69 18.85
N LYS A 36 -16.26 -8.49 19.12
CA LYS A 36 -17.10 -8.36 20.34
C LYS A 36 -16.30 -8.39 21.65
N GLN A 37 -15.14 -9.04 21.67
CA GLN A 37 -14.29 -9.14 22.86
C GLN A 37 -13.57 -7.81 23.15
N VAL A 38 -12.99 -7.19 22.12
CA VAL A 38 -12.35 -5.87 22.20
C VAL A 38 -13.39 -4.78 22.52
N LEU A 39 -14.57 -4.84 21.91
CA LEU A 39 -15.66 -3.91 22.21
C LEU A 39 -16.17 -3.99 23.65
N ARG A 40 -16.04 -5.15 24.32
CA ARG A 40 -16.39 -5.30 25.75
C ARG A 40 -15.31 -4.70 26.65
N GLU A 41 -14.05 -4.89 26.29
CA GLU A 41 -12.89 -4.36 27.03
C GLU A 41 -12.83 -2.82 26.99
N TYR A 42 -13.15 -2.22 25.84
CA TYR A 42 -13.08 -0.76 25.64
C TYR A 42 -14.41 -0.03 25.82
N LYS A 43 -15.49 -0.73 26.20
CA LYS A 43 -16.84 -0.16 26.33
C LYS A 43 -16.91 0.95 27.38
N GLU A 44 -16.24 0.75 28.51
CA GLU A 44 -16.09 1.73 29.61
C GLU A 44 -15.23 2.92 29.20
N HIS A 45 -14.32 2.73 28.24
CA HIS A 45 -13.45 3.79 27.75
C HIS A 45 -14.10 4.64 26.66
N LEU A 46 -15.23 4.24 26.08
CA LEU A 46 -15.95 5.03 25.08
C LEU A 46 -16.58 6.32 25.68
N LEU A 47 -16.54 6.48 27.00
CA LEU A 47 -16.98 7.68 27.71
C LEU A 47 -16.06 8.85 27.38
N ILE A 48 -16.41 9.55 26.31
CA ILE A 48 -15.87 10.87 25.99
C ILE A 48 -16.29 11.81 27.12
N THR A 49 -15.33 12.33 27.87
CA THR A 49 -15.59 13.30 28.94
C THR A 49 -16.30 14.53 28.36
N ARG A 50 -17.52 14.80 28.88
CA ARG A 50 -18.40 15.98 28.67
C ARG A 50 -18.07 16.85 27.44
N MET A 51 -18.91 16.77 26.42
CA MET A 51 -18.85 17.63 25.23
C MET A 51 -20.20 18.31 24.98
N ASP A 52 -20.17 19.41 24.22
CA ASP A 52 -21.37 19.94 23.56
C ASP A 52 -21.80 18.93 22.49
N ASP A 53 -23.09 18.65 22.37
CA ASP A 53 -23.65 17.58 21.53
C ASP A 53 -23.24 17.71 20.05
N ARG A 54 -22.94 18.94 19.62
CA ARG A 54 -22.48 19.27 18.27
C ARG A 54 -21.10 18.71 17.96
N ASP A 55 -20.15 18.82 18.88
CA ASP A 55 -18.77 18.39 18.65
C ASP A 55 -18.65 16.86 18.63
N GLU A 56 -19.48 16.17 19.43
CA GLU A 56 -19.56 14.70 19.41
C GLU A 56 -20.13 14.21 18.07
N THR A 57 -21.13 14.91 17.54
CA THR A 57 -21.72 14.62 16.23
C THR A 57 -20.69 14.78 15.11
N LEU A 58 -19.91 15.87 15.13
CA LEU A 58 -18.83 16.10 14.15
C LEU A 58 -17.75 15.01 14.21
N PHE A 59 -17.34 14.61 15.42
CA PHE A 59 -16.34 13.56 15.59
C PHE A 59 -16.85 12.20 15.08
N LYS A 60 -18.09 11.82 15.43
CA LYS A 60 -18.74 10.60 14.91
C LYS A 60 -18.82 10.62 13.38
N GLY A 61 -19.20 11.76 12.79
CA GLY A 61 -19.22 11.93 11.33
C GLY A 61 -17.85 11.70 10.68
N LEU A 62 -16.79 12.25 11.27
CA LEU A 62 -15.42 12.05 10.79
C LEU A 62 -14.97 10.58 10.87
N VAL A 63 -15.32 9.88 11.96
CA VAL A 63 -15.03 8.45 12.15
C VAL A 63 -15.74 7.61 11.09
N LEU A 64 -17.04 7.86 10.85
CA LEU A 64 -17.81 7.15 9.84
C LEU A 64 -17.25 7.38 8.42
N LEU A 65 -16.87 8.61 8.10
CA LEU A 65 -16.23 8.93 6.82
C LEU A 65 -14.89 8.20 6.66
N ALA A 66 -14.07 8.14 7.71
CA ALA A 66 -12.81 7.41 7.70
C ALA A 66 -13.01 5.91 7.47
N ASP A 67 -13.99 5.30 8.13
CA ASP A 67 -14.35 3.90 7.92
C ASP A 67 -14.88 3.63 6.51
N SER A 68 -15.79 4.48 6.01
CA SER A 68 -16.30 4.38 4.64
C SER A 68 -15.17 4.49 3.61
N THR A 69 -14.24 5.42 3.81
CA THR A 69 -13.06 5.59 2.94
C THR A 69 -12.16 4.36 2.97
N ARG A 70 -11.91 3.79 4.17
CA ARG A 70 -11.15 2.54 4.33
C ARG A 70 -11.79 1.40 3.55
N LYS A 71 -13.09 1.20 3.71
CA LYS A 71 -13.87 0.17 2.98
C LYS A 71 -13.79 0.38 1.47
N GLY A 72 -13.97 1.62 1.00
CA GLY A 72 -13.84 1.97 -0.41
C GLY A 72 -12.44 1.66 -0.97
N ILE A 73 -11.38 2.03 -0.25
CA ILE A 73 -10.00 1.72 -0.64
C ILE A 73 -9.77 0.20 -0.74
N ASN A 74 -10.27 -0.57 0.23
CA ASN A 74 -10.11 -2.03 0.21
C ASN A 74 -10.86 -2.65 -0.96
N ARG A 75 -12.09 -2.19 -1.24
CA ARG A 75 -12.85 -2.66 -2.40
C ARG A 75 -12.13 -2.35 -3.71
N VAL A 76 -11.56 -1.16 -3.86
CA VAL A 76 -10.77 -0.79 -5.04
C VAL A 76 -9.52 -1.65 -5.16
N LYS A 77 -8.85 -2.01 -4.05
CA LYS A 77 -7.70 -2.93 -4.08
C LYS A 77 -8.08 -4.33 -4.57
N GLU A 78 -9.23 -4.85 -4.16
CA GLU A 78 -9.74 -6.15 -4.63
C GLU A 78 -9.99 -6.11 -6.14
N VAL A 79 -10.79 -5.13 -6.60
CA VAL A 79 -11.08 -4.97 -8.03
C VAL A 79 -9.78 -4.79 -8.84
N LEU A 80 -8.86 -3.94 -8.38
CA LEU A 80 -7.57 -3.75 -9.03
C LEU A 80 -6.76 -5.05 -9.09
N THR A 81 -6.83 -5.88 -8.05
CA THR A 81 -6.14 -7.16 -8.01
C THR A 81 -6.69 -8.11 -9.08
N ASP A 82 -8.02 -8.20 -9.20
CA ASP A 82 -8.67 -9.06 -10.19
C ASP A 82 -8.37 -8.60 -11.62
N GLU A 83 -8.50 -7.30 -11.89
CA GLU A 83 -8.20 -6.70 -13.20
C GLU A 83 -6.74 -6.93 -13.62
N VAL A 84 -5.79 -6.77 -12.69
CA VAL A 84 -4.37 -6.94 -12.97
C VAL A 84 -4.00 -8.42 -13.14
N ASN A 85 -4.65 -9.32 -12.41
CA ASN A 85 -4.50 -10.76 -12.61
C ASN A 85 -5.01 -11.19 -13.99
N ALA A 86 -6.11 -10.60 -14.47
CA ALA A 86 -6.60 -10.83 -15.82
C ALA A 86 -5.67 -10.21 -16.88
N LEU A 87 -5.15 -9.00 -16.63
CA LEU A 87 -4.28 -8.27 -17.55
C LEU A 87 -2.89 -8.89 -17.70
N MET A 88 -2.24 -9.19 -16.57
CA MET A 88 -0.83 -9.57 -16.47
C MET A 88 -0.66 -10.76 -15.52
N PRO A 89 -1.16 -11.96 -15.88
CA PRO A 89 -1.22 -13.10 -14.97
C PRO A 89 0.17 -13.62 -14.55
N GLU A 90 1.14 -13.65 -15.46
CA GLU A 90 2.48 -14.14 -15.15
C GLU A 90 3.25 -13.12 -14.31
N THR A 91 3.10 -11.84 -14.63
CA THR A 91 3.73 -10.74 -13.88
C THR A 91 3.18 -10.67 -12.47
N SER A 92 1.87 -10.85 -12.29
CA SER A 92 1.21 -10.85 -10.98
C SER A 92 1.72 -11.94 -10.05
N LYS A 93 2.02 -13.15 -10.57
CA LYS A 93 2.65 -14.24 -9.81
C LYS A 93 4.04 -13.89 -9.29
N VAL A 94 4.79 -13.07 -10.02
CA VAL A 94 6.19 -12.73 -9.70
C VAL A 94 6.30 -11.45 -8.89
N ALA A 95 5.54 -10.41 -9.23
CA ALA A 95 5.64 -9.09 -8.62
C ALA A 95 4.61 -8.84 -7.49
N THR A 96 3.54 -9.62 -7.42
CA THR A 96 2.24 -9.28 -6.80
C THR A 96 1.38 -8.34 -7.67
N PRO A 97 0.04 -8.49 -7.64
CA PRO A 97 -0.88 -7.68 -8.47
C PRO A 97 -0.74 -6.17 -8.22
N LEU A 98 -0.69 -5.74 -6.94
CA LEU A 98 -0.60 -4.32 -6.61
C LEU A 98 0.73 -3.70 -7.04
N LEU A 99 1.85 -4.44 -6.95
CA LEU A 99 3.13 -3.95 -7.44
C LEU A 99 3.16 -3.91 -8.97
N ALA A 100 2.58 -4.91 -9.65
CA ALA A 100 2.47 -4.92 -11.10
C ALA A 100 1.66 -3.72 -11.62
N ALA A 101 0.52 -3.42 -10.99
CA ALA A 101 -0.27 -2.22 -11.27
C ALA A 101 0.57 -0.93 -11.13
N LYS A 102 1.39 -0.87 -10.08
CA LYS A 102 2.25 0.29 -9.81
C LYS A 102 3.38 0.45 -10.82
N LEU A 103 3.98 -0.66 -11.26
CA LEU A 103 4.96 -0.67 -12.34
C LEU A 103 4.34 -0.15 -13.63
N LEU A 104 3.12 -0.60 -13.97
CA LEU A 104 2.39 -0.15 -15.14
C LEU A 104 2.07 1.35 -15.08
N MET A 105 1.58 1.83 -13.94
CA MET A 105 1.33 3.25 -13.67
C MET A 105 2.58 4.10 -13.89
N LEU A 106 3.74 3.67 -13.37
CA LEU A 106 5.00 4.41 -13.50
C LEU A 106 5.59 4.36 -14.90
N ALA A 107 5.42 3.25 -15.61
CA ALA A 107 5.85 3.14 -16.99
C ALA A 107 4.98 3.98 -17.94
N GLY A 108 3.69 4.13 -17.62
CA GLY A 108 2.70 4.90 -18.37
C GLY A 108 2.00 4.11 -19.48
N SER A 109 2.59 3.01 -19.97
CA SER A 109 1.92 2.09 -20.90
C SER A 109 2.44 0.66 -20.76
N PHE A 110 1.59 -0.31 -21.10
CA PHE A 110 1.97 -1.72 -20.99
C PHE A 110 3.07 -2.07 -21.99
N LYS A 111 2.97 -1.57 -23.24
CA LYS A 111 3.99 -1.75 -24.27
C LYS A 111 5.37 -1.26 -23.81
N LYS A 112 5.44 -0.04 -23.26
CA LYS A 112 6.71 0.53 -22.77
C LYS A 112 7.28 -0.28 -21.62
N LEU A 113 6.43 -0.75 -20.70
CA LEU A 113 6.87 -1.59 -19.61
C LEU A 113 7.41 -2.94 -20.10
N ALA A 114 6.74 -3.57 -21.07
CA ALA A 114 7.14 -4.87 -21.63
C ALA A 114 8.45 -4.80 -22.44
N THR A 115 8.70 -3.70 -23.16
CA THR A 115 9.94 -3.50 -23.92
C THR A 115 11.10 -2.99 -23.07
N SER A 116 10.84 -2.55 -21.84
CA SER A 116 11.87 -2.02 -20.94
C SER A 116 12.90 -3.08 -20.51
N THR A 117 14.12 -2.61 -20.22
CA THR A 117 15.19 -3.45 -19.70
C THR A 117 14.96 -3.82 -18.23
N SER A 118 15.57 -4.92 -17.78
CA SER A 118 15.54 -5.32 -16.37
C SER A 118 16.11 -4.23 -15.44
N SER A 119 17.19 -3.55 -15.85
CA SER A 119 17.79 -2.45 -15.08
C SER A 119 16.87 -1.24 -14.95
N PHE A 120 16.08 -0.92 -15.99
CA PHE A 120 15.06 0.11 -15.90
C PHE A 120 13.95 -0.29 -14.92
N ILE A 121 13.41 -1.51 -15.03
CA ILE A 121 12.39 -2.03 -14.10
C ILE A 121 12.89 -2.04 -12.64
N GLN A 122 14.16 -2.38 -12.43
CA GLN A 122 14.79 -2.37 -11.11
C GLN A 122 14.74 -0.98 -10.45
N LEU A 123 14.95 0.08 -11.23
CA LEU A 123 15.08 1.46 -10.76
C LEU A 123 13.82 2.30 -10.94
N LEU A 124 12.75 1.73 -11.49
CA LEU A 124 11.49 2.43 -11.73
C LEU A 124 10.93 3.00 -10.41
N GLY A 125 10.62 4.30 -10.37
CA GLY A 125 10.22 5.04 -9.18
C GLY A 125 11.38 5.56 -8.31
N ALA A 126 12.64 5.34 -8.69
CA ALA A 126 13.82 5.94 -8.05
C ALA A 126 14.52 6.98 -8.93
N GLU A 127 13.82 7.54 -9.93
CA GLU A 127 14.36 8.45 -10.94
C GLU A 127 15.03 9.65 -10.29
N LYS A 128 14.41 10.26 -9.27
CA LYS A 128 15.01 11.40 -8.55
C LYS A 128 16.37 11.06 -7.92
N ALA A 129 16.51 9.86 -7.35
CA ALA A 129 17.76 9.42 -6.76
C ALA A 129 18.79 9.05 -7.84
N LEU A 130 18.33 8.46 -8.95
CA LEU A 130 19.15 8.13 -10.10
C LEU A 130 19.71 9.39 -10.77
N PHE A 131 18.88 10.39 -11.05
CA PHE A 131 19.31 11.66 -11.61
C PHE A 131 20.28 12.42 -10.69
N ARG A 132 20.08 12.34 -9.37
CA ARG A 132 21.04 12.88 -8.41
C ARG A 132 22.40 12.16 -8.49
N HIS A 133 22.41 10.83 -8.60
CA HIS A 133 23.65 10.07 -8.82
C HIS A 133 24.35 10.52 -10.12
N LEU A 134 23.61 10.63 -11.22
CA LEU A 134 24.17 11.03 -12.52
C LEU A 134 24.72 12.47 -12.50
N ARG A 135 24.08 13.39 -11.78
CA ARG A 135 24.49 14.80 -11.72
C ARG A 135 25.61 15.07 -10.74
N SER A 136 25.59 14.44 -9.57
CA SER A 136 26.48 14.80 -8.45
C SER A 136 27.41 13.67 -7.99
N GLY A 137 27.39 12.50 -8.65
CA GLY A 137 28.16 11.33 -8.24
C GLY A 137 27.71 10.70 -6.91
N ALA A 138 26.55 11.09 -6.36
CA ALA A 138 26.01 10.50 -5.13
C ALA A 138 25.80 8.99 -5.27
N LYS A 139 25.75 8.20 -4.18
CA LYS A 139 25.56 6.73 -4.30
C LYS A 139 24.32 6.37 -5.15
N PRO A 140 24.42 5.44 -6.12
CA PRO A 140 23.30 5.07 -6.98
C PRO A 140 22.19 4.36 -6.20
N PRO A 141 20.92 4.55 -6.57
CA PRO A 141 19.82 3.76 -6.02
C PRO A 141 19.97 2.29 -6.43
N LYS A 142 19.63 1.37 -5.51
CA LYS A 142 19.70 -0.08 -5.75
C LYS A 142 18.37 -0.68 -6.19
N TYR A 143 17.27 0.01 -5.95
CA TYR A 143 15.91 -0.42 -6.25
C TYR A 143 15.00 0.82 -6.23
N GLY A 144 13.93 0.79 -7.02
CA GLY A 144 12.83 1.74 -6.93
C GLY A 144 11.63 1.13 -6.22
N VAL A 145 10.47 1.11 -6.87
CA VAL A 145 9.23 0.58 -6.28
C VAL A 145 9.29 -0.90 -5.91
N LEU A 146 10.25 -1.66 -6.47
CA LEU A 146 10.49 -3.05 -6.08
C LEU A 146 10.84 -3.20 -4.59
N TYR A 147 11.20 -2.13 -3.88
CA TYR A 147 11.34 -2.14 -2.43
C TYR A 147 10.07 -2.59 -1.70
N GLN A 148 8.90 -2.40 -2.31
CA GLN A 148 7.60 -2.76 -1.73
C GLN A 148 7.30 -4.25 -1.81
N HIS A 149 8.08 -5.03 -2.59
CA HIS A 149 7.88 -6.46 -2.71
C HIS A 149 8.19 -7.18 -1.38
N PRO A 150 7.35 -8.13 -0.92
CA PRO A 150 7.54 -8.82 0.36
C PRO A 150 8.96 -9.39 0.55
N ASP A 151 9.51 -10.06 -0.46
CA ASP A 151 10.86 -10.64 -0.41
C ASP A 151 11.97 -9.58 -0.24
N VAL A 152 11.78 -8.38 -0.81
CA VAL A 152 12.76 -7.28 -0.69
C VAL A 152 12.62 -6.59 0.66
N VAL A 153 11.39 -6.45 1.17
CA VAL A 153 11.14 -5.88 2.52
C VAL A 153 11.79 -6.74 3.60
N LYS A 154 11.57 -8.07 3.54
CA LYS A 154 12.04 -9.04 4.53
C LYS A 154 13.56 -9.25 4.53
N ALA A 155 14.23 -8.98 3.42
CA ALA A 155 15.66 -9.23 3.30
C ALA A 155 16.54 -8.24 4.06
N SER A 156 17.76 -8.67 4.40
CA SER A 156 18.76 -7.82 5.04
C SER A 156 19.16 -6.65 4.13
N ILE A 157 19.55 -5.51 4.71
CA ILE A 157 19.90 -4.27 3.97
C ILE A 157 20.95 -4.52 2.87
N LYS A 158 21.91 -5.41 3.13
CA LYS A 158 22.98 -5.77 2.17
C LYS A 158 22.44 -6.58 0.99
N GLU A 159 21.39 -7.38 1.19
CA GLU A 159 20.84 -8.30 0.20
C GLU A 159 19.70 -7.71 -0.62
N LYS A 160 18.99 -6.68 -0.11
CA LYS A 160 17.86 -6.05 -0.80
C LYS A 160 18.17 -5.71 -2.27
N GLY A 161 19.35 -5.17 -2.55
CA GLY A 161 19.79 -4.86 -3.92
C GLY A 161 19.97 -6.10 -4.81
N LYS A 162 20.49 -7.20 -4.26
CA LYS A 162 20.66 -8.46 -5.00
C LYS A 162 19.30 -9.08 -5.32
N ILE A 163 18.39 -9.08 -4.35
CA ILE A 163 17.03 -9.63 -4.53
C ILE A 163 16.23 -8.76 -5.50
N ALA A 164 16.27 -7.43 -5.37
CA ALA A 164 15.59 -6.53 -6.29
C ALA A 164 16.07 -6.71 -7.74
N ARG A 165 17.37 -6.94 -7.96
CA ARG A 165 17.91 -7.24 -9.29
C ARG A 165 17.38 -8.56 -9.84
N LYS A 166 17.40 -9.64 -9.04
CA LYS A 166 16.83 -10.95 -9.45
C LYS A 166 15.34 -10.83 -9.76
N LEU A 167 14.60 -10.11 -8.91
CA LEU A 167 13.18 -9.86 -9.07
C LEU A 167 12.89 -9.08 -10.37
N ALA A 168 13.62 -8.00 -10.64
CA ALA A 168 13.47 -7.21 -11.86
C ALA A 168 13.66 -8.05 -13.13
N SER A 169 14.64 -8.96 -13.15
CA SER A 169 14.86 -9.86 -14.29
C SER A 169 13.71 -10.83 -14.49
N ARG A 170 13.17 -11.43 -13.41
CA ARG A 170 12.00 -12.32 -13.48
C ARG A 170 10.76 -11.56 -13.96
N ILE A 171 10.54 -10.36 -13.45
CA ILE A 171 9.44 -9.47 -13.85
C ILE A 171 9.57 -9.12 -15.33
N SER A 172 10.77 -8.77 -15.81
CA SER A 172 11.01 -8.43 -17.21
C SER A 172 10.65 -9.57 -18.17
N ILE A 173 10.91 -10.82 -17.79
CA ILE A 173 10.51 -12.00 -18.58
C ILE A 173 8.99 -12.18 -18.55
N ALA A 174 8.38 -12.10 -17.36
CA ALA A 174 6.94 -12.26 -17.18
C ALA A 174 6.14 -11.19 -17.95
N LEU A 175 6.56 -9.93 -17.91
CA LEU A 175 5.95 -8.83 -18.64
C LEU A 175 5.96 -9.05 -20.15
N ARG A 176 7.09 -9.51 -20.71
CA ARG A 176 7.18 -9.83 -22.13
C ARG A 176 6.24 -10.99 -22.49
N LYS A 177 6.16 -12.01 -21.64
CA LYS A 177 5.25 -13.13 -21.83
C LYS A 177 3.79 -12.68 -21.81
N ASP A 178 3.39 -11.85 -20.84
CA ASP A 178 2.03 -11.34 -20.75
C ASP A 178 1.66 -10.44 -21.94
N TYR A 179 2.57 -9.54 -22.35
CA TYR A 179 2.31 -8.59 -23.43
C TYR A 179 2.32 -9.24 -24.83
N PHE A 180 3.42 -9.92 -25.19
CA PHE A 180 3.58 -10.45 -26.55
C PHE A 180 2.75 -11.71 -26.82
N ARG A 181 2.37 -12.48 -25.79
CA ARG A 181 1.46 -13.61 -25.98
C ARG A 181 0.02 -13.16 -26.21
N ARG A 182 -0.37 -11.97 -25.72
CA ARG A 182 -1.67 -11.35 -26.00
C ARG A 182 -1.76 -10.84 -27.44
N ASP A 183 -0.73 -10.15 -27.91
CA ASP A 183 -0.67 -9.65 -29.31
C ASP A 183 -0.56 -10.80 -30.34
N ALA A 184 -0.27 -12.03 -29.92
CA ALA A 184 -0.15 -13.21 -30.78
C ALA A 184 -1.43 -14.05 -30.90
N LEU A 185 -2.54 -13.62 -30.28
CA LEU A 185 -3.87 -14.21 -30.51
C LEU A 185 -4.58 -13.40 -31.61
N PRO A 186 -5.11 -14.06 -32.66
CA PRO A 186 -5.71 -13.41 -33.82
C PRO A 186 -6.96 -12.59 -33.47
#